data_AF-A0A915CJK4-F1
#
_entry.id   AF-A0A915CJK4-F1
#
_cell.length_a   1.000
_cell.length_b   1.000
_cell.length_c   1.000
_cell.angle_alpha   90.00
_cell.angle_beta   90.00
_cell.angle_gamma   90.00
#
_symmetry.space_group_name_H-M   'P 1'
#
loop_
_entity.id
_entity.type
_entity.pdbx_description
1 polymer ?
#
loop_
_entity_poly.entity_id
_entity_poly.type
_entity_poly.pdbx_seq_one_letter_code
_entity_poly.pdbx_strand_id
1 'polypeptide(L)'
;RMMHPDFRHRYSVLAADEANSSPDAKKCAEAILGKLVSQQKLSDDNYKMGDTKVFFKAGVLARLEDIRDEVLKVIMTKFEAYIRWYCGLVDRKRRLEQNAAMLLLQRNIHMWCSLRTWEWFKLYTKVRPMLREGKIAEQMEKLNEKLKSLEDGIEKETKLRKELEDNSVKIQAEKADLLSQLESVRAQLNEAEERVKRESGLKGDVDKQLEELNDKLAQTEG
;
A
#
# COMPACT_ATOMS: atom_id res chain seq x y z
N ARG A 1 -28.75 -10.95 0.95
CA ARG A 1 -28.38 -10.47 -0.42
C ARG A 1 -27.02 -9.80 -0.33
N MET A 2 -26.16 -9.95 -1.34
CA MET A 2 -24.79 -9.41 -1.34
C MET A 2 -24.39 -8.99 -2.75
N MET A 3 -23.52 -7.98 -2.90
CA MET A 3 -22.99 -7.55 -4.21
C MET A 3 -21.97 -8.56 -4.73
N HIS A 4 -21.88 -8.76 -6.05
CA HIS A 4 -20.93 -9.74 -6.62
C HIS A 4 -19.46 -9.51 -6.22
N PRO A 5 -18.94 -8.26 -6.22
CA PRO A 5 -17.56 -8.01 -5.78
C PRO A 5 -17.32 -8.36 -4.31
N ASP A 6 -18.28 -8.04 -3.43
CA ASP A 6 -18.20 -8.33 -2.00
C ASP A 6 -18.28 -9.84 -1.74
N PHE A 7 -19.17 -10.54 -2.45
CA PHE A 7 -19.29 -12.00 -2.38
C PHE A 7 -17.99 -12.69 -2.83
N ARG A 8 -17.44 -12.28 -3.98
CA ARG A 8 -16.16 -12.79 -4.49
C ARG A 8 -15.05 -12.61 -3.45
N HIS A 9 -14.91 -11.40 -2.92
CA HIS A 9 -13.85 -11.09 -1.95
C HIS A 9 -14.00 -11.94 -0.68
N ARG A 10 -15.18 -11.95 -0.06
CA ARG A 10 -15.44 -12.64 1.21
C ARG A 10 -15.29 -14.16 1.11
N TYR A 11 -15.79 -14.78 0.04
CA TYR A 11 -15.79 -16.25 -0.08
C TYR A 11 -14.66 -16.79 -0.95
N SER A 12 -13.72 -15.94 -1.40
CA SER A 12 -12.50 -16.35 -2.09
C SER A 12 -11.72 -17.43 -1.33
N VAL A 13 -11.69 -17.36 0.00
CA VAL A 13 -11.00 -18.35 0.86
C VAL A 13 -11.60 -19.77 0.75
N LEU A 14 -12.88 -19.88 0.37
CA LEU A 14 -13.54 -21.17 0.20
C LEU A 14 -13.27 -21.79 -1.18
N ALA A 15 -12.94 -20.96 -2.17
CA ALA A 15 -12.81 -21.32 -3.59
C ALA A 15 -11.87 -20.33 -4.30
N ALA A 16 -10.58 -20.41 -3.99
CA ALA A 16 -9.59 -19.42 -4.41
C ALA A 16 -9.36 -19.41 -5.94
N ASP A 17 -9.34 -20.59 -6.57
CA ASP A 17 -9.13 -20.72 -8.01
C ASP A 17 -10.31 -20.12 -8.78
N GLU A 18 -11.53 -20.37 -8.31
CA GLU A 18 -12.77 -19.89 -8.90
C GLU A 18 -12.93 -18.38 -8.71
N ALA A 19 -12.50 -17.85 -7.55
CA ALA A 19 -12.46 -16.42 -7.29
C ALA A 19 -11.46 -15.66 -8.19
N ASN A 20 -10.48 -16.35 -8.77
CA ASN A 20 -9.48 -15.76 -9.67
C ASN A 20 -9.68 -16.14 -11.14
N SER A 21 -10.74 -16.89 -11.45
CA SER A 21 -11.01 -17.41 -12.79
C SER A 21 -11.31 -16.32 -13.84
N SER A 22 -11.81 -15.15 -13.42
CA SER A 22 -12.22 -14.08 -14.33
C SER A 22 -12.03 -12.68 -13.72
N PRO A 23 -11.85 -11.63 -14.54
CA PRO A 23 -11.96 -10.25 -14.06
C PRO A 23 -13.41 -9.87 -13.69
N ASP A 24 -14.42 -10.52 -14.29
CA ASP A 24 -15.83 -10.25 -14.02
C ASP A 24 -16.28 -10.86 -12.68
N ALA A 25 -16.77 -10.01 -11.78
CA ALA A 25 -17.21 -10.40 -10.45
C ALA A 25 -18.44 -11.30 -10.47
N LYS A 26 -19.35 -11.15 -11.45
CA LYS A 26 -20.55 -12.00 -11.57
C LYS A 26 -20.16 -13.44 -11.89
N LYS A 27 -19.32 -13.63 -12.91
CA LYS A 27 -18.79 -14.96 -13.30
C LYS A 27 -18.01 -15.63 -12.16
N CYS A 28 -17.19 -14.88 -11.42
CA CYS A 28 -16.50 -15.41 -10.25
C CYS A 28 -17.47 -15.85 -9.15
N ALA A 29 -18.51 -15.05 -8.86
CA ALA A 29 -19.52 -15.41 -7.87
C ALA A 29 -20.29 -16.68 -8.28
N GLU A 30 -20.64 -16.83 -9.56
CA GLU A 30 -21.25 -18.04 -10.11
C GLU A 30 -20.34 -19.27 -9.97
N ALA A 31 -19.05 -19.12 -10.30
CA ALA A 31 -18.07 -20.21 -10.18
C ALA A 31 -17.85 -20.66 -8.72
N ILE A 32 -17.74 -19.70 -7.79
CA ILE A 32 -17.63 -19.99 -6.34
C ILE A 32 -18.86 -20.74 -5.86
N LEU A 33 -20.07 -20.28 -6.21
CA LEU A 33 -21.32 -20.94 -5.81
C LEU A 33 -21.43 -22.34 -6.42
N GLY A 34 -21.08 -22.51 -7.70
CA GLY A 34 -21.05 -23.82 -8.36
C GLY A 34 -20.12 -24.81 -7.67
N LYS A 35 -18.94 -24.36 -7.21
CA LYS A 35 -18.04 -25.21 -6.41
C LYS A 35 -18.59 -25.52 -5.02
N LEU A 36 -19.25 -24.58 -4.37
CA LEU A 36 -19.89 -24.83 -3.08
C LEU A 36 -21.04 -25.84 -3.21
N VAL A 37 -21.77 -25.83 -4.33
CA VAL A 37 -22.80 -26.81 -4.65
C VAL A 37 -22.17 -28.18 -4.95
N SER A 38 -21.10 -28.24 -5.75
CA SER A 38 -20.41 -29.52 -6.05
C SER A 38 -19.80 -30.17 -4.80
N GLN A 39 -19.37 -29.36 -3.83
CA GLN A 39 -18.90 -29.81 -2.51
C GLN A 39 -20.04 -30.13 -1.53
N GLN A 40 -21.31 -30.08 -1.96
CA GLN A 40 -22.51 -30.30 -1.13
C GLN A 40 -22.60 -29.38 0.11
N LYS A 41 -21.93 -28.22 0.07
CA LYS A 41 -22.00 -27.20 1.12
C LYS A 41 -23.21 -26.27 0.94
N LEU A 42 -23.72 -26.20 -0.28
CA LEU A 42 -24.88 -25.42 -0.70
C LEU A 42 -25.74 -26.24 -1.69
N SER A 43 -27.02 -25.91 -1.85
CA SER A 43 -27.86 -26.41 -2.95
C SER A 43 -28.35 -25.26 -3.83
N ASP A 44 -28.68 -25.54 -5.09
CA ASP A 44 -29.14 -24.55 -6.07
C ASP A 44 -30.43 -23.83 -5.65
N ASP A 45 -31.24 -24.43 -4.78
CA ASP A 45 -32.44 -23.81 -4.24
C ASP A 45 -32.12 -22.78 -3.13
N ASN A 46 -30.92 -22.79 -2.57
CA ASN A 46 -30.53 -21.86 -1.49
C ASN A 46 -30.21 -20.45 -1.97
N TYR A 47 -29.97 -20.24 -3.27
CA TYR A 47 -29.57 -18.95 -3.82
C TYR A 47 -30.19 -18.66 -5.19
N LYS A 48 -30.17 -17.39 -5.57
CA LYS A 48 -30.48 -16.92 -6.93
C LYS A 48 -29.51 -15.85 -7.36
N MET A 49 -29.08 -15.91 -8.61
CA MET A 49 -28.16 -14.94 -9.21
C MET A 49 -28.96 -13.80 -9.83
N GLY A 50 -28.70 -12.56 -9.42
CA GLY A 50 -29.19 -11.36 -10.08
C GLY A 50 -28.08 -10.65 -10.85
N ASP A 51 -28.39 -9.52 -11.50
CA ASP A 51 -27.41 -8.82 -12.34
C ASP A 51 -26.26 -8.21 -11.56
N THR A 52 -26.56 -7.59 -10.42
CA THR A 52 -25.54 -6.94 -9.58
C THR A 52 -25.31 -7.66 -8.24
N LYS A 53 -26.25 -8.53 -7.84
CA LYS A 53 -26.31 -9.10 -6.49
C LYS A 53 -26.64 -10.60 -6.50
N VAL A 54 -26.11 -11.31 -5.52
CA VAL A 54 -26.54 -12.67 -5.16
C VAL A 54 -27.61 -12.59 -4.07
N PHE A 55 -28.70 -13.34 -4.25
CA PHE A 55 -29.78 -13.48 -3.30
C PHE A 55 -29.70 -14.85 -2.62
N PHE A 56 -29.92 -14.88 -1.31
CA PHE A 56 -29.86 -16.10 -0.51
C PHE A 56 -31.17 -16.26 0.24
N LYS A 57 -31.63 -17.50 0.41
CA LYS A 57 -32.71 -17.82 1.35
C LYS A 57 -32.27 -17.51 2.79
N ALA A 58 -33.24 -17.36 3.68
CA ALA A 58 -32.98 -17.11 5.10
C ALA A 58 -32.07 -18.22 5.68
N GLY A 59 -31.14 -17.84 6.56
CA GLY A 59 -30.21 -18.76 7.23
C GLY A 59 -29.02 -19.25 6.40
N VAL A 60 -29.08 -19.19 5.06
CA VAL A 60 -28.01 -19.69 4.18
C VAL A 60 -26.72 -18.89 4.34
N LEU A 61 -26.82 -17.57 4.43
CA LEU A 61 -25.66 -16.71 4.55
C LEU A 61 -24.92 -16.95 5.87
N ALA A 62 -25.65 -17.16 6.97
CA ALA A 62 -25.06 -17.48 8.28
C ALA A 62 -24.25 -18.78 8.20
N ARG A 63 -24.83 -19.83 7.60
CA ARG A 63 -24.12 -21.10 7.39
C ARG A 63 -22.87 -20.94 6.52
N LEU A 64 -22.89 -20.08 5.50
CA LEU A 64 -21.72 -19.80 4.69
C LEU A 64 -20.63 -19.05 5.46
N GLU A 65 -21.00 -18.15 6.37
CA GLU A 65 -20.06 -17.49 7.28
C GLU A 65 -19.42 -18.51 8.23
N ASP A 66 -20.18 -19.43 8.83
CA ASP A 66 -19.64 -20.47 9.72
C ASP A 66 -18.60 -21.36 9.00
N ILE A 67 -18.89 -21.76 7.76
CA ILE A 67 -17.96 -22.55 6.94
C ILE A 67 -16.70 -21.75 6.63
N ARG A 68 -16.83 -20.45 6.35
CA ARG A 68 -15.69 -19.57 6.09
C ARG A 68 -14.81 -19.45 7.33
N ASP A 69 -15.42 -19.24 8.49
CA ASP A 69 -14.70 -19.00 9.74
C ASP A 69 -13.92 -20.24 10.18
N GLU A 70 -14.43 -21.45 9.95
CA GLU A 70 -13.68 -22.69 10.24
C GLU A 70 -12.43 -22.81 9.35
N VAL A 71 -12.53 -22.46 8.06
CA VAL A 71 -11.37 -22.44 7.15
C VAL A 71 -10.36 -21.38 7.58
N LEU A 72 -10.83 -20.17 7.91
CA LEU A 72 -9.98 -19.07 8.38
C LEU A 72 -9.25 -19.45 9.69
N LYS A 73 -9.92 -20.14 10.61
CA LYS A 73 -9.33 -20.61 11.86
C LYS A 73 -8.14 -21.54 11.63
N VAL A 74 -8.25 -22.47 10.68
CA VAL A 74 -7.14 -23.35 10.30
C VAL A 74 -5.99 -22.56 9.67
N ILE A 75 -6.28 -21.60 8.79
CA ILE A 75 -5.27 -20.73 8.17
C ILE A 75 -4.52 -19.92 9.23
N MET A 76 -5.26 -19.27 10.14
CA MET A 76 -4.69 -18.48 11.24
C MET A 76 -3.80 -19.34 12.14
N THR A 77 -4.24 -20.55 12.47
CA THR A 77 -3.43 -21.48 13.29
C THR A 77 -2.11 -21.83 12.60
N LYS A 78 -2.13 -22.11 11.29
CA LYS A 78 -0.90 -22.37 10.51
C LYS A 78 0.01 -21.15 10.44
N PHE A 79 -0.57 -19.97 10.25
CA PHE A 79 0.17 -18.72 10.22
C PHE A 79 0.88 -18.44 11.55
N GLU A 80 0.18 -18.59 12.67
CA GLU A 80 0.78 -18.44 13.99
C GLU A 80 1.88 -19.50 14.25
N ALA A 81 1.67 -20.74 13.83
CA ALA A 81 2.67 -21.80 13.96
C ALA A 81 3.95 -21.43 13.17
N TYR A 82 3.80 -20.87 11.97
CA TYR A 82 4.93 -20.40 11.17
C TYR A 82 5.68 -19.24 11.83
N ILE A 83 4.97 -18.27 12.41
CA ILE A 83 5.60 -17.18 13.16
C ILE A 83 6.39 -17.73 14.36
N ARG A 84 5.78 -18.60 15.17
CA ARG A 84 6.44 -19.20 16.34
C ARG A 84 7.68 -19.98 15.95
N TRP A 85 7.60 -20.75 14.86
CA TRP A 85 8.76 -21.47 14.30
C TRP A 85 9.88 -20.51 13.88
N TYR A 86 9.56 -19.44 13.14
CA TYR A 86 10.54 -18.46 12.70
C TYR A 86 11.22 -17.75 13.87
N CYS A 87 10.44 -17.29 14.86
CA CYS A 87 10.98 -16.72 16.09
C CYS A 87 11.90 -17.71 16.82
N GLY A 88 11.52 -18.99 16.87
CA GLY A 88 12.34 -20.06 17.42
C GLY A 88 13.68 -20.23 16.69
N LEU A 89 13.71 -20.14 15.36
CA LEU A 89 14.95 -20.18 14.58
C LEU A 89 15.88 -18.99 14.88
N VAL A 90 15.32 -17.79 14.99
CA VAL A 90 16.07 -16.57 15.33
C VAL A 90 16.68 -16.70 16.73
N ASP A 91 15.89 -17.13 17.71
CA ASP A 91 16.39 -17.32 19.08
C ASP A 91 17.44 -18.43 19.16
N ARG A 92 17.25 -19.54 18.42
CA ARG A 92 18.23 -20.63 18.33
C ARG A 92 19.57 -20.14 17.77
N LYS A 93 19.55 -19.36 16.69
CA LYS A 93 20.77 -18.78 16.10
C LYS A 93 21.50 -17.91 17.12
N ARG A 94 20.78 -17.01 17.79
CA ARG A 94 21.32 -16.15 18.85
C ARG A 94 21.98 -16.96 19.97
N ARG A 95 21.33 -18.03 20.45
CA ARG A 95 21.88 -18.88 21.51
C ARG A 95 23.12 -19.67 21.08
N LEU A 96 23.15 -20.16 19.83
CA LEU A 96 24.33 -20.83 19.29
C LEU A 96 25.53 -19.89 19.22
N GLU A 97 25.34 -18.66 18.74
CA GLU A 97 26.37 -17.62 18.70
C GLU A 97 26.85 -17.25 20.11
N GLN A 98 25.93 -17.10 21.07
CA GLN A 98 26.26 -16.85 22.47
C GLN A 98 27.08 -17.99 23.08
N ASN A 99 26.71 -19.24 22.84
CA ASN A 99 27.44 -20.40 23.35
C ASN A 99 28.85 -20.49 22.76
N ALA A 100 28.99 -20.28 21.44
CA ALA A 100 30.29 -20.25 20.78
C ALA A 100 31.17 -19.11 21.33
N ALA A 101 30.61 -17.91 21.47
CA ALA A 101 31.30 -16.75 22.04
C ALA A 101 31.73 -17.00 23.49
N MET A 102 30.88 -17.64 24.30
CA MET A 102 31.20 -18.00 25.69
C MET A 102 32.41 -18.94 25.76
N LEU A 103 32.45 -20.00 24.95
CA LEU A 103 33.57 -20.94 24.91
C LEU A 103 34.87 -20.25 24.47
N LEU A 104 34.79 -19.40 23.45
CA LEU A 104 35.94 -18.61 23.00
C LEU A 104 36.44 -17.65 24.09
N LEU A 105 35.53 -16.98 24.79
CA LEU A 105 35.87 -16.07 25.88
C LEU A 105 36.55 -16.81 27.03
N GLN A 106 35.99 -17.93 27.47
CA GLN A 106 36.59 -18.76 28.51
C GLN A 106 38.01 -19.22 28.13
N ARG A 107 38.18 -19.72 26.90
CA ARG A 107 39.50 -20.13 26.39
C ARG A 107 40.49 -18.96 26.35
N ASN A 108 40.05 -17.81 25.85
CA ASN A 108 40.91 -16.63 25.74
C ASN A 108 41.29 -16.06 27.10
N ILE A 109 40.37 -16.06 28.08
CA ILE A 109 40.66 -15.65 29.46
C ILE A 109 41.70 -16.59 30.07
N HIS A 110 41.55 -17.90 29.90
CA HIS A 110 42.52 -18.87 30.39
C HIS A 110 43.91 -18.63 29.78
N MET A 111 43.99 -18.48 28.44
CA MET A 111 45.23 -18.15 27.75
C MET A 111 45.82 -16.81 28.21
N TRP A 112 45.00 -15.78 28.41
CA TRP A 112 45.43 -14.48 28.90
C TRP A 112 46.05 -14.57 30.30
N CYS A 113 45.46 -15.36 31.20
CA CYS A 113 46.01 -15.59 32.53
C CYS A 113 47.45 -16.13 32.46
N SER A 114 47.74 -17.03 31.52
CA SER A 114 49.09 -17.55 31.27
C SER A 114 50.01 -16.56 30.54
N LEU A 115 49.52 -15.88 29.50
CA LEU A 115 50.30 -14.94 28.69
C LEU A 115 50.73 -13.69 29.48
N ARG A 116 49.86 -13.17 30.35
CA ARG A 116 50.13 -12.00 31.20
C ARG A 116 51.40 -12.17 32.03
N THR A 117 51.67 -13.37 32.51
CA THR A 117 52.86 -13.68 33.33
C THR A 117 54.08 -14.00 32.50
N TRP A 118 53.94 -14.26 31.20
CA TRP A 118 55.04 -14.68 30.32
C TRP A 118 55.94 -13.50 29.90
N GLU A 119 57.24 -13.60 30.16
CA GLU A 119 58.21 -12.52 29.97
C GLU A 119 58.34 -12.05 28.51
N TRP A 120 58.34 -12.97 27.55
CA TRP A 120 58.38 -12.62 26.12
C TRP A 120 57.15 -11.82 25.67
N PHE A 121 55.97 -12.14 26.21
CA PHE A 121 54.76 -11.40 25.91
C PHE A 121 54.79 -9.98 26.51
N LYS A 122 55.34 -9.81 27.72
CA LYS A 122 55.57 -8.49 28.34
C LYS A 122 56.56 -7.63 27.54
N LEU A 123 57.60 -8.23 26.98
CA LEU A 123 58.53 -7.53 26.10
C LEU A 123 57.82 -7.06 24.82
N TYR A 124 57.10 -7.96 24.16
CA TYR A 124 56.35 -7.66 22.94
C TYR A 124 55.35 -6.52 23.13
N THR A 125 54.57 -6.50 24.23
CA THR A 125 53.59 -5.44 24.49
C THR A 125 54.23 -4.07 24.73
N LYS A 126 55.46 -4.00 25.25
CA LYS A 126 56.22 -2.75 25.41
C LYS A 126 56.84 -2.26 24.10
N VAL A 127 57.33 -3.18 23.27
CA VAL A 127 58.04 -2.83 22.02
C VAL A 127 57.06 -2.51 20.88
N ARG A 128 55.93 -3.24 20.75
CA ARG A 128 54.99 -3.08 19.64
C ARG A 128 54.46 -1.64 19.45
N PRO A 129 54.07 -0.88 20.49
CA PRO A 129 53.61 0.51 20.33
C PRO A 129 54.69 1.47 19.82
N MET A 130 55.97 1.13 19.98
CA MET A 130 57.10 1.93 19.50
C MET A 130 57.32 1.76 17.98
N LEU A 131 56.74 0.71 17.39
CA LEU A 131 56.78 0.45 15.94
C LEU A 131 55.63 1.21 15.26
N ARG A 132 55.97 2.33 14.61
CA ARG A 132 54.99 3.30 14.05
C ARG A 132 54.30 2.84 12.76
N GLU A 133 54.92 1.93 12.01
CA GLU A 133 54.55 1.66 10.62
C GLU A 133 53.21 0.91 10.45
N GLY A 134 52.82 0.07 11.42
CA GLY A 134 51.58 -0.73 11.30
C GLY A 134 50.27 0.04 11.48
N LYS A 135 50.27 1.20 12.16
CA LYS A 135 49.04 1.96 12.45
C LYS A 135 48.62 2.90 11.32
N ILE A 136 49.56 3.33 10.49
CA ILE A 136 49.30 4.30 9.40
C ILE A 136 48.53 3.61 8.27
N ALA A 137 48.90 2.38 7.91
CA ALA A 137 48.20 1.61 6.87
C ALA A 137 46.73 1.34 7.25
N GLU A 138 46.46 0.88 8.48
CA GLU A 138 45.10 0.63 8.95
C GLU A 138 44.27 1.93 9.02
N GLN A 139 44.88 3.06 9.38
CA GLN A 139 44.22 4.36 9.38
C GLN A 139 43.92 4.85 7.95
N MET A 140 44.84 4.65 7.02
CA MET A 140 44.65 4.98 5.61
C MET A 140 43.55 4.13 4.96
N GLU A 141 43.48 2.84 5.27
CA GLU A 141 42.41 1.96 4.80
C GLU A 141 41.04 2.41 5.29
N LYS A 142 40.91 2.70 6.60
CA LYS A 142 39.66 3.24 7.19
C LYS A 142 39.28 4.61 6.62
N LEU A 143 40.25 5.46 6.31
CA LEU A 143 40.00 6.75 5.67
C LEU A 143 39.52 6.56 4.23
N ASN A 144 40.13 5.66 3.46
CA ASN A 144 39.73 5.36 2.09
C ASN A 144 38.33 4.75 2.02
N GLU A 145 37.97 3.84 2.93
CA GLU A 145 36.60 3.30 3.01
C GLU A 145 35.57 4.38 3.31
N LYS A 146 35.86 5.26 4.27
CA LYS A 146 34.98 6.40 4.58
C LYS A 146 34.86 7.35 3.40
N LEU A 147 35.97 7.68 2.74
CA LEU A 147 36.01 8.56 1.60
C LEU A 147 35.15 8.00 0.47
N LYS A 148 35.31 6.72 0.13
CA LYS A 148 34.49 6.04 -0.87
C LYS A 148 33.00 6.03 -0.50
N SER A 149 32.67 5.76 0.76
CA SER A 149 31.28 5.78 1.21
C SER A 149 30.63 7.17 1.12
N LEU A 150 31.42 8.23 1.36
CA LEU A 150 30.97 9.62 1.25
C LEU A 150 30.83 10.04 -0.21
N GLU A 151 31.75 9.63 -1.08
CA GLU A 151 31.65 9.85 -2.53
C GLU A 151 30.40 9.20 -3.12
N ASP A 152 30.16 7.92 -2.80
CA ASP A 152 28.96 7.18 -3.22
C ASP A 152 27.68 7.85 -2.70
N GLY A 153 27.72 8.39 -1.48
CA GLY A 153 26.61 9.13 -0.87
C GLY A 153 26.34 10.46 -1.58
N ILE A 154 27.38 11.24 -1.85
CA ILE A 154 27.29 12.51 -2.58
C ILE A 154 26.76 12.28 -3.99
N GLU A 155 27.22 11.26 -4.70
CA GLU A 155 26.74 10.97 -6.06
C GLU A 155 25.24 10.63 -6.08
N LYS A 156 24.74 9.87 -5.09
CA LYS A 156 23.32 9.53 -4.98
C LYS A 156 22.46 10.75 -4.65
N GLU A 157 22.88 11.53 -3.65
CA GLU A 157 22.15 12.73 -3.21
C GLU A 157 22.13 13.81 -4.31
N THR A 158 23.23 13.98 -5.05
CA THR A 158 23.28 14.94 -6.17
C THR A 158 22.35 14.53 -7.32
N LYS A 159 22.27 13.24 -7.66
CA LYS A 159 21.31 12.73 -8.64
C LYS A 159 19.87 12.93 -8.19
N LEU A 160 19.54 12.53 -6.96
CA LEU A 160 18.20 12.67 -6.40
C LEU A 160 17.75 14.14 -6.34
N ARG A 161 18.65 15.03 -5.89
CA ARG A 161 18.38 16.46 -5.85
C ARG A 161 18.05 17.02 -7.23
N LYS A 162 18.81 16.63 -8.26
CA LYS A 162 18.56 17.08 -9.63
C LYS A 162 17.20 16.59 -10.15
N GLU A 163 16.85 15.33 -9.90
CA GLU A 163 15.55 14.77 -10.28
C GLU A 163 14.38 15.48 -9.58
N LEU A 164 14.54 15.81 -8.29
CA LEU A 164 13.54 16.55 -7.52
C LEU A 164 13.40 18.00 -7.97
N GLU A 165 14.52 18.68 -8.30
CA GLU A 165 14.50 20.03 -8.87
C GLU A 165 13.77 20.04 -10.23
N ASP A 166 14.09 19.09 -11.12
CA ASP A 166 13.43 18.96 -12.44
C ASP A 166 11.91 18.68 -12.30
N ASN A 167 11.51 17.80 -11.36
CA ASN A 167 10.10 17.52 -11.10
C ASN A 167 9.38 18.72 -10.46
N SER A 168 10.04 19.46 -9.57
CA SER A 168 9.48 20.68 -8.97
C SER A 168 9.20 21.73 -10.03
N VAL A 169 10.12 21.94 -10.98
CA VAL A 169 9.92 22.88 -12.09
C VAL A 169 8.74 22.45 -12.98
N LYS A 170 8.64 21.16 -13.32
CA LYS A 170 7.50 20.64 -14.09
C LYS A 170 6.16 20.85 -13.39
N ILE A 171 6.05 20.50 -12.11
CA ILE A 171 4.83 20.65 -11.33
C ILE A 171 4.45 22.14 -11.19
N GLN A 172 5.44 23.04 -11.02
CA GLN A 172 5.17 24.47 -10.98
C GLN A 172 4.64 24.99 -12.32
N ALA A 173 5.18 24.52 -13.44
CA ALA A 173 4.69 24.88 -14.77
C ALA A 173 3.26 24.36 -15.02
N GLU A 174 2.98 23.09 -14.71
CA GLU A 174 1.64 22.51 -14.81
C GLU A 174 0.63 23.26 -13.92
N LYS A 175 1.03 23.60 -12.69
CA LYS A 175 0.19 24.40 -11.79
C LYS A 175 -0.11 25.79 -12.37
N ALA A 176 0.88 26.46 -12.95
CA ALA A 176 0.69 27.78 -13.56
C ALA A 176 -0.26 27.70 -14.76
N ASP A 177 -0.12 26.68 -15.61
CA ASP A 177 -1.00 26.45 -16.75
C ASP A 177 -2.44 26.17 -16.32
N LEU A 178 -2.64 25.25 -15.36
CA LEU A 178 -3.97 24.96 -14.80
C LEU A 178 -4.63 26.18 -14.16
N LEU A 179 -3.87 27.03 -13.46
CA LEU A 179 -4.39 28.27 -12.90
C LEU A 179 -4.84 29.24 -14.01
N SER A 180 -4.07 29.38 -15.08
CA SER A 180 -4.44 30.21 -16.23
C SER A 180 -5.70 29.69 -16.93
N GLN A 181 -5.82 28.37 -17.12
CA GLN A 181 -7.01 27.74 -17.67
C GLN A 181 -8.24 27.98 -16.77
N LEU A 182 -8.08 27.87 -15.44
CA LEU A 182 -9.15 28.12 -14.47
C LEU A 182 -9.63 29.57 -14.54
N GLU A 183 -8.71 30.55 -14.60
CA GLU A 183 -9.05 31.96 -14.76
C GLU A 183 -9.81 32.23 -16.06
N SER A 184 -9.39 31.62 -17.17
CA SER A 184 -10.08 31.70 -18.46
C SER A 184 -11.51 31.14 -18.40
N VAL A 185 -11.68 29.93 -17.84
CA VAL A 185 -13.01 29.31 -17.66
C VAL A 185 -13.89 30.15 -16.74
N ARG A 186 -13.32 30.74 -15.69
CA ARG A 186 -14.06 31.63 -14.78
C ARG A 186 -14.54 32.90 -15.48
N ALA A 187 -13.73 33.49 -16.36
CA ALA A 187 -14.13 34.64 -17.16
C ALA A 187 -15.28 34.27 -18.12
N GLN A 188 -15.16 33.14 -18.83
CA GLN A 188 -16.22 32.64 -19.71
C GLN A 188 -17.52 32.33 -18.96
N LEU A 189 -17.43 31.77 -17.75
CA LEU A 189 -18.59 31.51 -16.90
C LEU A 189 -19.29 32.81 -16.50
N ASN A 190 -18.54 33.82 -16.08
CA ASN A 190 -19.10 35.13 -15.72
C ASN A 190 -19.81 35.77 -16.92
N GLU A 191 -19.22 35.72 -18.12
CA GLU A 191 -19.88 36.22 -19.35
C GLU A 191 -21.16 35.46 -19.67
N ALA A 192 -21.17 34.13 -19.50
CA ALA A 192 -22.35 33.29 -19.69
C ALA A 192 -23.45 33.62 -18.66
N GLU A 193 -23.10 33.82 -17.39
CA GLU A 193 -24.04 34.23 -16.34
C GLU A 193 -24.66 35.59 -16.64
N GLU A 194 -23.88 36.57 -17.10
CA GLU A 194 -24.41 37.87 -17.52
C GLU A 194 -25.35 37.75 -18.73
N ARG A 195 -25.00 36.91 -19.71
CA ARG A 195 -25.88 36.60 -20.84
C ARG A 195 -27.20 35.99 -20.39
N VAL A 196 -27.16 34.98 -19.52
CA VAL A 196 -28.38 34.33 -18.98
C VAL A 196 -29.24 35.34 -18.22
N LYS A 197 -28.65 36.21 -17.39
CA LYS A 197 -29.40 37.28 -16.70
C LYS A 197 -30.07 38.23 -17.69
N ARG A 198 -29.38 38.63 -18.75
CA ARG A 198 -29.93 39.51 -19.79
C ARG A 198 -31.06 38.86 -20.57
N GLU A 199 -30.87 37.62 -21.03
CA GLU A 199 -31.88 36.84 -21.76
C GLU A 199 -33.10 36.55 -20.87
N SER A 200 -32.90 36.27 -19.57
CA SER A 200 -33.99 36.10 -18.60
C SER A 200 -34.78 37.39 -18.37
N GLY A 201 -34.11 38.55 -18.35
CA GLY A 201 -34.79 39.85 -18.26
C GLY A 201 -35.65 40.13 -19.49
N LEU A 202 -35.07 39.97 -20.69
CA LEU A 202 -35.80 40.11 -21.96
C LEU A 202 -37.00 39.17 -22.07
N LYS A 203 -36.83 37.91 -21.66
CA LYS A 203 -37.93 36.94 -21.61
C LYS A 203 -39.05 37.43 -20.69
N GLY A 204 -38.72 37.91 -19.50
CA GLY A 204 -39.71 38.43 -18.56
C GLY A 204 -40.50 39.62 -19.11
N ASP A 205 -39.85 40.50 -19.88
CA ASP A 205 -40.53 41.63 -20.53
C ASP A 205 -41.45 41.17 -21.68
N VAL A 206 -41.01 40.19 -22.48
CA VAL A 206 -41.84 39.60 -23.55
C VAL A 206 -43.03 38.80 -22.98
N ASP A 207 -42.83 38.05 -21.90
CA ASP A 207 -43.89 37.30 -21.22
C ASP A 207 -44.98 38.26 -20.72
N LYS A 208 -44.62 39.42 -20.14
CA LYS A 208 -45.59 40.47 -19.76
C LYS A 208 -46.34 41.05 -20.96
N GLN A 209 -45.65 41.33 -22.06
CA GLN A 209 -46.28 41.84 -23.27
C GLN A 209 -47.28 40.85 -23.87
N LEU A 210 -46.98 39.54 -23.82
CA LEU A 210 -47.89 38.48 -24.22
C LEU A 210 -49.12 38.41 -23.31
N GLU A 211 -48.93 38.54 -22.00
CA GLU A 211 -50.02 38.56 -21.02
C GLU A 211 -50.96 39.75 -21.26
N GLU A 212 -50.42 40.96 -21.45
CA GLU A 212 -51.21 42.16 -21.79
C GLU A 212 -51.98 42.03 -23.12
N LEU A 213 -51.36 41.41 -24.13
CA LEU A 213 -52.01 41.17 -25.42
C LEU A 213 -53.12 40.13 -25.29
N ASN A 214 -52.91 39.05 -24.54
CA ASN A 214 -53.94 38.04 -24.27
C ASN A 214 -55.13 38.65 -23.51
N ASP A 215 -54.89 39.50 -22.51
CA ASP A 215 -55.95 40.19 -21.76
C ASP A 215 -56.77 41.11 -22.67
N LYS A 216 -56.12 41.85 -23.58
CA LYS A 216 -56.82 42.67 -24.59
C LYS A 216 -57.66 41.83 -25.54
N LEU A 217 -57.14 40.68 -25.97
CA LEU A 217 -57.83 39.76 -26.88
C LEU A 217 -59.09 39.18 -26.21
N ALA A 218 -58.97 38.77 -24.94
CA ALA A 218 -60.09 38.31 -24.13
C ALA A 218 -61.17 39.39 -23.92
N GLN A 219 -60.81 40.67 -23.85
CA GLN A 219 -61.75 41.79 -23.78
C GLN A 219 -62.46 42.07 -25.12
N THR A 220 -61.88 41.69 -26.25
CA THR A 220 -62.48 41.89 -27.58
C THR A 220 -63.34 40.72 -28.06
N GLU A 221 -63.17 39.53 -27.49
CA GLU A 221 -63.92 38.33 -27.84
C GLU A 221 -65.12 38.02 -26.91
N GLY A 222 -65.31 38.81 -25.83
CA GLY A 222 -66.47 38.76 -24.92
C GLY A 222 -67.45 39.90 -25.16
#